data_AF-A0A5B8SRW8-F1
#
_entry.id   AF-A0A5B8SRW8-F1
#
_cell.length_a   1.000
_cell.length_b   1.000
_cell.length_c   1.000
_cell.angle_alpha   90.00
_cell.angle_beta   90.00
_cell.angle_gamma   90.00
#
_symmetry.space_group_name_H-M   'P 1'
#
loop_
_entity.id
_entity.type
_entity.pdbx_description
1 polymer ?
#
loop_
_entity_poly.entity_id
_entity_poly.type
_entity_poly.pdbx_seq_one_letter_code
_entity_poly.pdbx_strand_id
1 'polypeptide(L)'
;MKKLLVIAGVSALMSTSVFADKNEVYMDQIGFGNDFASSQQGSANTLNSLQEGIKNKASLTQKGNTNAAFNEQFGIANSLTSKQSGAINEVDSYQKGGFNEAELAQTGSSNYIEVNQVGYDNHTVGIQIGSSNHAYSLQKGFGNSLSYKQSGNHDSLDAYQKGAHNTAAIRQSN
;
A
#
# COMPACT_ATOMS: atom_id res chain seq x y z
N MET A 1 -10.50 39.63 -9.11
CA MET A 1 -11.16 38.71 -8.15
C MET A 1 -11.12 37.31 -8.75
N LYS A 2 -10.19 36.45 -8.30
CA LYS A 2 -10.05 35.09 -8.82
C LYS A 2 -11.15 34.22 -8.21
N LYS A 3 -11.99 33.64 -9.06
CA LYS A 3 -13.11 32.78 -8.67
C LYS A 3 -12.57 31.55 -7.94
N LEU A 4 -12.93 31.43 -6.67
CA LEU A 4 -12.71 30.24 -5.85
C LEU A 4 -13.67 29.17 -6.36
N LEU A 5 -13.15 28.20 -7.14
CA LEU A 5 -13.92 27.04 -7.56
C LEU A 5 -13.93 26.05 -6.40
N VAL A 6 -14.97 26.11 -5.58
CA VAL A 6 -15.28 25.07 -4.59
C VAL A 6 -15.84 23.89 -5.38
N ILE A 7 -14.98 22.94 -5.75
CA ILE A 7 -15.44 21.64 -6.22
C ILE A 7 -15.80 20.86 -4.95
N ALA A 8 -17.09 20.80 -4.65
CA ALA A 8 -17.64 19.86 -3.68
C ALA A 8 -17.41 18.45 -4.24
N GLY A 9 -16.31 17.82 -3.84
CA GLY A 9 -16.12 16.38 -4.00
C GLY A 9 -17.14 15.69 -3.10
N VAL A 10 -17.92 14.78 -3.69
CA VAL A 10 -18.81 13.89 -2.93
C VAL A 10 -17.90 13.00 -2.08
N SER A 11 -17.65 13.38 -0.83
CA SER A 11 -17.03 12.52 0.17
C SER A 11 -18.03 11.45 0.55
N ALA A 12 -18.00 10.30 -0.14
CA ALA A 12 -18.66 9.11 0.35
C ALA A 12 -17.83 8.58 1.52
N LEU A 13 -18.03 9.14 2.72
CA LEU A 13 -17.62 8.51 3.98
C LEU A 13 -18.44 7.23 4.15
N MET A 14 -18.05 6.16 3.49
CA MET A 14 -18.61 4.83 3.74
C MET A 14 -17.90 4.23 4.94
N SER A 15 -18.29 4.63 6.15
CA SER A 15 -17.92 3.90 7.36
C SER A 15 -18.74 2.59 7.40
N THR A 16 -18.18 1.50 6.89
CA THR A 16 -18.76 0.17 7.12
C THR A 16 -18.29 -0.34 8.47
N SER A 17 -18.99 0.04 9.55
CA SER A 17 -18.79 -0.55 10.87
C SER A 17 -19.40 -1.96 10.91
N VAL A 18 -18.72 -2.93 10.29
CA VAL A 18 -19.08 -4.35 10.42
C VAL A 18 -18.46 -4.85 11.71
N PHE A 19 -19.30 -5.15 12.70
CA PHE A 19 -18.92 -5.69 14.01
C PHE A 19 -18.07 -6.97 13.88
N ALA A 20 -16.76 -6.82 14.02
CA ALA A 20 -15.80 -7.86 14.40
C ALA A 20 -14.65 -7.19 15.18
N ASP A 21 -14.61 -7.38 16.50
CA ASP A 21 -13.54 -7.03 17.46
C ASP A 21 -12.58 -5.85 17.11
N LYS A 22 -13.10 -4.62 16.95
CA LYS A 22 -12.31 -3.38 16.74
C LYS A 22 -11.51 -3.29 15.43
N ASN A 23 -11.94 -3.95 14.36
CA ASN A 23 -11.39 -3.65 13.05
C ASN A 23 -11.86 -2.26 12.58
N GLU A 24 -10.94 -1.42 12.11
CA GLU A 24 -11.19 -0.06 11.63
C GLU A 24 -10.75 0.08 10.17
N VAL A 25 -11.64 0.66 9.34
CA VAL A 25 -11.35 1.06 7.96
C VAL A 25 -11.69 2.54 7.80
N TYR A 26 -10.69 3.31 7.43
CA TYR A 26 -10.82 4.70 7.00
C TYR A 26 -10.47 4.79 5.52
N MET A 27 -11.36 5.38 4.73
CA MET A 27 -11.13 5.59 3.31
C MET A 27 -11.62 6.98 2.90
N ASP A 28 -10.76 7.70 2.17
CA ASP A 28 -11.10 8.97 1.53
C ASP A 28 -10.75 8.92 0.03
N GLN A 29 -11.70 9.37 -0.79
CA GLN A 29 -11.63 9.34 -2.24
C GLN A 29 -11.98 10.72 -2.80
N ILE A 30 -10.98 11.36 -3.39
CA ILE A 30 -11.10 12.68 -4.01
C ILE A 30 -10.84 12.53 -5.51
N GLY A 31 -11.80 12.90 -6.34
CA GLY A 31 -11.67 12.89 -7.81
C GLY A 31 -12.63 11.92 -8.49
N PHE A 32 -12.22 11.32 -9.62
CA PHE A 32 -13.13 10.60 -10.52
C PHE A 32 -12.72 9.14 -10.75
N GLY A 33 -13.64 8.22 -10.50
CA GLY A 33 -13.49 6.81 -10.88
C GLY A 33 -12.45 6.02 -10.07
N ASN A 34 -12.10 6.50 -8.87
CA ASN A 34 -11.27 5.73 -7.94
C ASN A 34 -12.04 4.51 -7.42
N ASP A 35 -11.31 3.41 -7.17
CA ASP A 35 -11.85 2.13 -6.72
C ASP A 35 -11.13 1.69 -5.44
N PHE A 36 -11.88 1.21 -4.47
CA PHE A 36 -11.37 0.77 -3.19
C PHE A 36 -12.10 -0.48 -2.72
N ALA A 37 -11.34 -1.50 -2.36
CA ALA A 37 -11.85 -2.72 -1.77
C ALA A 37 -11.04 -3.11 -0.54
N SER A 38 -11.72 -3.33 0.58
CA SER A 38 -11.09 -3.80 1.82
C SER A 38 -11.79 -5.03 2.40
N SER A 39 -11.01 -5.91 3.03
CA SER A 39 -11.53 -7.02 3.83
C SER A 39 -10.69 -7.21 5.09
N GLN A 40 -11.32 -7.20 6.26
CA GLN A 40 -10.67 -7.43 7.54
C GLN A 40 -11.31 -8.63 8.24
N GLN A 41 -10.50 -9.61 8.62
CA GLN A 41 -10.89 -10.79 9.39
C GLN A 41 -10.01 -10.89 10.64
N GLY A 42 -10.60 -11.05 11.82
CA GLY A 42 -9.90 -11.12 13.11
C GLY A 42 -10.19 -9.88 13.95
N SER A 43 -9.24 -9.41 14.76
CA SER A 43 -9.45 -8.32 15.71
C SER A 43 -8.43 -7.18 15.59
N ALA A 44 -8.85 -5.96 15.92
CA ALA A 44 -8.02 -4.76 16.03
C ALA A 44 -7.18 -4.44 14.77
N ASN A 45 -7.60 -4.84 13.58
CA ASN A 45 -6.91 -4.47 12.35
C ASN A 45 -7.28 -3.04 11.95
N THR A 46 -6.32 -2.26 11.48
CA THR A 46 -6.51 -0.88 11.04
C THR A 46 -6.14 -0.74 9.57
N LEU A 47 -6.98 -0.06 8.81
CA LEU A 47 -6.74 0.26 7.43
C LEU A 47 -7.06 1.73 7.21
N ASN A 48 -6.12 2.50 6.67
CA ASN A 48 -6.34 3.84 6.18
C ASN A 48 -5.94 3.94 4.70
N SER A 49 -6.83 4.45 3.85
CA SER A 49 -6.56 4.63 2.43
C SER A 49 -7.05 5.98 1.91
N LEU A 50 -6.15 6.79 1.38
CA LEU A 50 -6.44 8.04 0.70
C LEU A 50 -6.16 7.90 -0.80
N GLN A 51 -7.14 8.25 -1.63
CA GLN A 51 -7.02 8.25 -3.09
C GLN A 51 -7.42 9.60 -3.66
N GLU A 52 -6.45 10.35 -4.16
CA GLU A 52 -6.67 11.64 -4.82
C GLU A 52 -6.31 11.56 -6.31
N GLY A 53 -7.28 11.83 -7.19
CA GLY A 53 -7.09 11.92 -8.63
C GLY A 53 -8.08 11.07 -9.44
N ILE A 54 -7.57 10.36 -10.45
CA ILE A 54 -8.42 9.68 -11.44
C ILE A 54 -8.06 8.20 -11.52
N LYS A 55 -9.04 7.33 -11.35
CA LYS A 55 -8.90 5.87 -11.52
C LYS A 55 -7.84 5.20 -10.66
N ASN A 56 -7.52 5.76 -9.50
CA ASN A 56 -6.66 5.07 -8.54
C ASN A 56 -7.39 3.85 -7.95
N LYS A 57 -6.67 2.75 -7.74
CA LYS A 57 -7.23 1.50 -7.22
C LYS A 57 -6.46 1.03 -5.99
N ALA A 58 -7.17 0.66 -4.93
CA ALA A 58 -6.57 0.06 -3.76
C ALA A 58 -7.38 -1.16 -3.32
N SER A 59 -6.70 -2.28 -3.13
CA SER A 59 -7.26 -3.53 -2.62
C SER A 59 -6.45 -4.02 -1.42
N LEU A 60 -7.06 -4.03 -0.24
CA LEU A 60 -6.35 -4.26 1.02
C LEU A 60 -7.07 -5.37 1.80
N THR A 61 -6.36 -6.46 2.11
CA THR A 61 -6.92 -7.59 2.87
C THR A 61 -6.08 -7.87 4.10
N GLN A 62 -6.70 -7.89 5.27
CA GLN A 62 -6.06 -8.17 6.55
C GLN A 62 -6.73 -9.38 7.22
N LYS A 63 -5.93 -10.36 7.62
CA LYS A 63 -6.40 -11.55 8.33
C LYS A 63 -5.54 -11.81 9.57
N GLY A 64 -6.15 -11.73 10.74
CA GLY A 64 -5.52 -11.96 12.03
C GLY A 64 -5.70 -10.74 12.93
N ASN A 65 -4.69 -10.41 13.75
CA ASN A 65 -4.86 -9.45 14.83
C ASN A 65 -3.90 -8.28 14.72
N THR A 66 -4.39 -7.04 14.90
CA THR A 66 -3.53 -5.84 14.98
C THR A 66 -2.68 -5.62 13.73
N ASN A 67 -3.14 -6.02 12.54
CA ASN A 67 -2.47 -5.64 11.30
C ASN A 67 -2.84 -4.19 10.93
N ALA A 68 -1.89 -3.46 10.36
CA ALA A 68 -2.07 -2.07 9.94
C ALA A 68 -1.73 -1.89 8.46
N ALA A 69 -2.55 -1.16 7.72
CA ALA A 69 -2.28 -0.81 6.33
C ALA A 69 -2.58 0.68 6.11
N PHE A 70 -1.58 1.41 5.63
CA PHE A 70 -1.69 2.82 5.25
C PHE A 70 -1.39 2.92 3.75
N ASN A 71 -2.30 3.56 3.01
CA ASN A 71 -2.17 3.75 1.58
C ASN A 71 -2.50 5.18 1.19
N GLU A 72 -1.63 5.81 0.41
CA GLU A 72 -1.88 7.09 -0.21
C GLU A 72 -1.55 7.06 -1.71
N GLN A 73 -2.54 7.38 -2.54
CA GLN A 73 -2.41 7.39 -4.00
C GLN A 73 -2.77 8.75 -4.56
N PHE A 74 -1.82 9.44 -5.16
CA PHE A 74 -1.98 10.75 -5.79
C PHE A 74 -1.72 10.69 -7.30
N GLY A 75 -2.72 11.06 -8.10
CA GLY A 75 -2.61 11.18 -9.55
C GLY A 75 -3.50 10.23 -10.32
N ILE A 76 -2.96 9.54 -11.34
CA ILE A 76 -3.79 8.84 -12.33
C ILE A 76 -3.44 7.35 -12.39
N ALA A 77 -4.45 6.49 -12.19
CA ALA A 77 -4.34 5.05 -12.39
C ALA A 77 -3.21 4.38 -11.58
N ASN A 78 -2.93 4.86 -10.37
CA ASN A 78 -2.07 4.14 -9.44
C ASN A 78 -2.83 2.94 -8.84
N SER A 79 -2.14 1.84 -8.58
CA SER A 79 -2.72 0.59 -8.09
C SER A 79 -1.95 0.05 -6.89
N LEU A 80 -2.65 -0.30 -5.82
CA LEU A 80 -2.10 -1.02 -4.68
C LEU A 80 -2.92 -2.28 -4.45
N THR A 81 -2.24 -3.41 -4.28
CA THR A 81 -2.79 -4.61 -3.66
C THR A 81 -1.95 -4.98 -2.45
N SER A 82 -2.54 -5.03 -1.26
CA SER A 82 -1.86 -5.50 -0.04
C SER A 82 -2.62 -6.64 0.62
N LYS A 83 -1.88 -7.66 1.06
CA LYS A 83 -2.40 -8.82 1.80
C LYS A 83 -1.56 -9.06 3.05
N GLN A 84 -2.17 -8.97 4.22
CA GLN A 84 -1.51 -9.20 5.49
C GLN A 84 -2.17 -10.37 6.21
N SER A 85 -1.40 -11.38 6.59
CA SER A 85 -1.88 -12.52 7.37
C SER A 85 -1.02 -12.78 8.59
N GLY A 86 -1.64 -12.84 9.77
CA GLY A 86 -0.99 -13.07 11.05
C GLY A 86 -1.20 -11.88 12.00
N ALA A 87 -0.18 -11.47 12.74
CA ALA A 87 -0.34 -10.46 13.79
C ALA A 87 0.69 -9.33 13.70
N ILE A 88 0.26 -8.08 13.91
CA ILE A 88 1.16 -6.92 13.97
C ILE A 88 1.96 -6.77 12.67
N ASN A 89 1.39 -7.14 11.52
CA ASN A 89 2.01 -6.82 10.23
C ASN A 89 1.59 -5.42 9.81
N GLU A 90 2.51 -4.67 9.24
CA GLU A 90 2.30 -3.29 8.83
C GLU A 90 2.76 -3.04 7.39
N VAL A 91 1.91 -2.40 6.61
CA VAL A 91 2.21 -1.92 5.25
C VAL A 91 1.97 -0.43 5.20
N ASP A 92 2.97 0.32 4.75
CA ASP A 92 2.85 1.71 4.35
C ASP A 92 3.17 1.83 2.84
N SER A 93 2.25 2.41 2.09
CA SER A 93 2.36 2.56 0.64
C SER A 93 2.01 3.97 0.21
N TYR A 94 2.96 4.62 -0.43
CA TYR A 94 2.82 5.94 -1.02
C TYR A 94 3.09 5.90 -2.53
N GLN A 95 2.10 6.28 -3.33
CA GLN A 95 2.22 6.34 -4.79
C GLN A 95 1.85 7.74 -5.30
N LYS A 96 2.76 8.37 -6.04
CA LYS A 96 2.54 9.69 -6.64
C LYS A 96 2.94 9.73 -8.11
N GLY A 97 2.01 10.16 -8.95
CA GLY A 97 2.18 10.26 -10.40
C GLY A 97 1.13 9.42 -11.12
N GLY A 98 1.52 8.53 -12.03
CA GLY A 98 0.54 7.67 -12.67
C GLY A 98 1.03 6.31 -13.10
N PHE A 99 0.11 5.34 -13.14
CA PHE A 99 0.41 3.95 -13.47
C PHE A 99 1.47 3.32 -12.55
N ASN A 100 1.64 3.81 -11.33
CA ASN A 100 2.49 3.11 -10.36
C ASN A 100 1.70 1.94 -9.76
N GLU A 101 2.36 0.80 -9.58
CA GLU A 101 1.76 -0.43 -9.10
C GLU A 101 2.58 -1.05 -7.96
N ALA A 102 1.90 -1.40 -6.88
CA ALA A 102 2.50 -2.07 -5.73
C ALA A 102 1.68 -3.32 -5.36
N GLU A 103 2.35 -4.46 -5.28
CA GLU A 103 1.80 -5.73 -4.83
C GLU A 103 2.55 -6.24 -3.60
N LEU A 104 1.88 -6.22 -2.44
CA LEU A 104 2.52 -6.45 -1.14
C LEU A 104 1.85 -7.60 -0.41
N ALA A 105 2.67 -8.49 0.14
CA ALA A 105 2.20 -9.62 0.91
C ALA A 105 3.06 -9.85 2.16
N GLN A 106 2.43 -9.90 3.32
CA GLN A 106 3.07 -10.23 4.60
C GLN A 106 2.38 -11.44 5.22
N THR A 107 3.16 -12.43 5.64
CA THR A 107 2.68 -13.61 6.36
C THR A 107 3.55 -13.87 7.59
N GLY A 108 2.95 -13.87 8.77
CA GLY A 108 3.62 -14.10 10.04
C GLY A 108 3.39 -12.95 11.02
N SER A 109 4.42 -12.50 11.73
CA SER A 109 4.25 -11.50 12.79
C SER A 109 5.26 -10.36 12.77
N SER A 110 4.84 -9.14 13.11
CA SER A 110 5.75 -7.99 13.25
C SER A 110 6.55 -7.68 11.98
N ASN A 111 6.02 -8.01 10.81
CA ASN A 111 6.66 -7.66 9.55
C ASN A 111 6.26 -6.22 9.15
N TYR A 112 7.19 -5.51 8.52
CA TYR A 112 7.00 -4.13 8.06
C TYR A 112 7.46 -3.97 6.60
N ILE A 113 6.57 -3.45 5.76
CA ILE A 113 6.84 -3.07 4.37
C ILE A 113 6.54 -1.58 4.19
N GLU A 114 7.51 -0.83 3.69
CA GLU A 114 7.30 0.52 3.17
C GLU A 114 7.58 0.57 1.66
N VAL A 115 6.64 1.14 0.91
CA VAL A 115 6.78 1.36 -0.54
C VAL A 115 6.53 2.82 -0.86
N ASN A 116 7.48 3.45 -1.54
CA ASN A 116 7.36 4.81 -2.04
C ASN A 116 7.66 4.85 -3.55
N GLN A 117 6.63 5.11 -4.36
CA GLN A 117 6.75 5.19 -5.81
C GLN A 117 6.40 6.60 -6.30
N VAL A 118 7.38 7.28 -6.89
CA VAL A 118 7.20 8.63 -7.43
C VAL A 118 7.58 8.68 -8.89
N GLY A 119 6.59 8.93 -9.75
CA GLY A 119 6.77 9.08 -11.18
C GLY A 119 5.74 8.28 -11.96
N TYR A 120 6.18 7.64 -13.04
CA TYR A 120 5.29 6.90 -13.94
C TYR A 120 5.72 5.46 -14.09
N ASP A 121 4.77 4.54 -14.14
CA ASP A 121 5.02 3.13 -14.50
C ASP A 121 6.07 2.44 -13.60
N ASN A 122 6.12 2.80 -12.30
CA ASN A 122 6.97 2.08 -11.35
C ASN A 122 6.21 0.90 -10.77
N HIS A 123 6.88 -0.25 -10.64
CA HIS A 123 6.29 -1.50 -10.20
C HIS A 123 7.11 -2.10 -9.04
N THR A 124 6.45 -2.39 -7.92
CA THR A 124 7.05 -3.03 -6.74
C THR A 124 6.27 -4.28 -6.37
N VAL A 125 6.96 -5.40 -6.21
CA VAL A 125 6.41 -6.63 -5.63
C VAL A 125 7.19 -6.96 -4.36
N GLY A 126 6.53 -6.95 -3.21
CA GLY A 126 7.14 -7.20 -1.91
C GLY A 126 6.51 -8.38 -1.18
N ILE A 127 7.30 -9.37 -0.80
CA ILE A 127 6.83 -10.52 -0.03
C ILE A 127 7.67 -10.72 1.23
N GLN A 128 7.05 -10.74 2.40
CA GLN A 128 7.69 -11.08 3.67
C GLN A 128 7.01 -12.30 4.30
N ILE A 129 7.81 -13.30 4.66
CA ILE A 129 7.35 -14.52 5.34
C ILE A 129 8.19 -14.75 6.58
N GLY A 130 7.55 -14.88 7.75
CA GLY A 130 8.20 -15.11 9.03
C GLY A 130 7.96 -13.95 9.99
N SER A 131 8.94 -13.61 10.81
CA SER A 131 8.75 -12.63 11.89
C SER A 131 9.78 -11.50 11.88
N SER A 132 9.36 -10.28 12.22
CA SER A 132 10.26 -9.13 12.37
C SER A 132 11.05 -8.75 11.11
N ASN A 133 10.53 -9.03 9.91
CA ASN A 133 11.20 -8.63 8.67
C ASN A 133 10.85 -7.17 8.33
N HIS A 134 11.82 -6.43 7.80
CA HIS A 134 11.69 -5.03 7.40
C HIS A 134 12.14 -4.88 5.94
N ALA A 135 11.27 -4.34 5.09
CA ALA A 135 11.62 -3.95 3.74
C ALA A 135 11.22 -2.49 3.48
N TYR A 136 12.19 -1.68 3.06
CA TYR A 136 11.99 -0.33 2.54
C TYR A 136 12.26 -0.32 1.04
N SER A 137 11.35 0.27 0.27
CA SER A 137 11.52 0.42 -1.17
C SER A 137 11.15 1.82 -1.64
N LEU A 138 12.06 2.42 -2.40
CA LEU A 138 11.87 3.73 -3.01
C LEU A 138 12.19 3.66 -4.51
N GLN A 139 11.18 3.90 -5.34
CA GLN A 139 11.30 3.99 -6.80
C GLN A 139 10.97 5.41 -7.26
N LYS A 140 11.92 6.06 -7.91
CA LYS A 140 11.75 7.41 -8.45
C LYS A 140 12.10 7.48 -9.93
N GLY A 141 11.12 7.79 -10.77
CA GLY A 141 11.30 7.99 -12.20
C GLY A 141 10.30 7.21 -13.03
N PHE A 142 10.79 6.57 -14.10
CA PHE A 142 9.94 5.94 -15.11
C PHE A 142 10.26 4.46 -15.28
N GLY A 143 9.27 3.58 -15.22
CA GLY A 143 9.47 2.18 -15.61
C GLY A 143 10.38 1.38 -14.67
N ASN A 144 10.55 1.79 -13.41
CA ASN A 144 11.39 1.03 -12.47
C ASN A 144 10.63 -0.20 -11.96
N SER A 145 11.33 -1.32 -11.82
CA SER A 145 10.76 -2.59 -11.38
C SER A 145 11.59 -3.14 -10.23
N LEU A 146 10.95 -3.38 -9.09
CA LEU A 146 11.56 -3.97 -7.91
C LEU A 146 10.75 -5.19 -7.49
N SER A 147 11.41 -6.32 -7.31
CA SER A 147 10.83 -7.47 -6.65
C SER A 147 11.70 -7.87 -5.47
N TYR A 148 11.09 -8.09 -4.30
CA TYR A 148 11.80 -8.67 -3.17
C TYR A 148 11.01 -9.74 -2.44
N LYS A 149 11.77 -10.69 -1.90
CA LYS A 149 11.25 -11.73 -1.01
C LYS A 149 12.18 -11.90 0.19
N GLN A 150 11.65 -11.68 1.38
CA GLN A 150 12.29 -12.00 2.66
C GLN A 150 11.61 -13.23 3.27
N SER A 151 12.39 -14.17 3.80
CA SER A 151 11.90 -15.43 4.34
C SER A 151 12.78 -15.85 5.49
N GLY A 152 12.27 -15.72 6.71
CA GLY A 152 13.06 -15.89 7.92
C GLY A 152 12.63 -14.90 8.99
N ASN A 153 13.53 -14.65 9.93
CA ASN A 153 13.31 -13.69 11.00
C ASN A 153 14.38 -12.59 10.97
N HIS A 154 13.96 -11.34 11.20
CA HIS A 154 14.86 -10.18 11.26
C HIS A 154 15.61 -9.89 9.95
N ASP A 155 15.03 -10.23 8.81
CA ASP A 155 15.56 -9.79 7.52
C ASP A 155 15.35 -8.28 7.36
N SER A 156 16.36 -7.59 6.84
CA SER A 156 16.30 -6.15 6.56
C SER A 156 16.75 -5.89 5.13
N LEU A 157 15.94 -5.12 4.40
CA LEU A 157 16.16 -4.79 3.00
C LEU A 157 15.86 -3.32 2.76
N ASP A 158 16.81 -2.62 2.16
CA ASP A 158 16.64 -1.27 1.62
C ASP A 158 16.89 -1.30 0.11
N ALA A 159 15.87 -0.96 -0.68
CA ALA A 159 15.95 -0.92 -2.13
C ALA A 159 15.68 0.48 -2.66
N TYR A 160 16.64 1.04 -3.39
CA TYR A 160 16.54 2.36 -4.01
C TYR A 160 16.74 2.28 -5.52
N GLN A 161 15.75 2.73 -6.29
CA GLN A 161 15.83 2.83 -7.74
C GLN A 161 15.50 4.26 -8.18
N LYS A 162 16.44 4.92 -8.85
CA LYS A 162 16.26 6.25 -9.43
C LYS A 162 16.61 6.25 -10.90
N GLY A 163 15.76 6.85 -11.72
CA GLY A 163 15.98 6.97 -13.16
C GLY A 163 14.92 6.21 -13.95
N ALA A 164 15.31 5.69 -15.11
CA ALA A 164 14.41 4.99 -16.01
C ALA A 164 14.79 3.51 -16.14
N HIS A 165 13.79 2.62 -16.16
CA HIS A 165 13.95 1.19 -16.47
C HIS A 165 14.93 0.42 -15.59
N ASN A 166 15.09 0.83 -14.32
CA ASN A 166 15.90 0.03 -13.40
C ASN A 166 15.13 -1.23 -13.01
N THR A 167 15.80 -2.38 -13.02
CA THR A 167 15.23 -3.64 -12.51
C THR A 167 16.10 -4.16 -11.37
N ALA A 168 15.47 -4.51 -10.25
CA ALA A 168 16.14 -5.12 -9.10
C ALA A 168 15.30 -6.28 -8.60
N ALA A 169 15.95 -7.42 -8.37
CA ALA A 169 15.36 -8.58 -7.74
C ALA A 169 16.20 -8.94 -6.52
N ILE A 170 15.61 -8.89 -5.33
CA ILE A 170 16.32 -9.16 -4.08
C ILE A 170 15.65 -10.34 -3.39
N ARG A 171 16.43 -11.37 -3.06
CA ARG A 171 15.96 -12.48 -2.26
C ARG A 171 16.84 -12.61 -1.04
N GLN A 172 16.23 -12.50 0.12
CA GLN A 172 16.89 -12.71 1.40
C GLN A 172 16.19 -13.88 2.10
N SER A 173 17.00 -14.79 2.63
CA SER A 173 16.50 -15.91 3.42
C SER A 173 17.52 -16.22 4.49
N ASN A 174 17.05 -16.32 5.73
CA ASN A 174 17.83 -16.73 6.90
C ASN A 174 17.32 -18.07 7.43
#